data_AF-A0A6N2BX24-F1
#
_entry.id   AF-A0A6N2BX24-F1
#
_cell.length_a   1.000
_cell.length_b   1.000
_cell.length_c   1.000
_cell.angle_alpha   90.00
_cell.angle_beta   90.00
_cell.angle_gamma   90.00
#
_symmetry.space_group_name_H-M   'P 1'
#
loop_
_entity.id
_entity.type
_entity.pdbx_description
1 polymer ?
#
loop_
_entity_poly.entity_id
_entity_poly.type
_entity_poly.pdbx_seq_one_letter_code
_entity_poly.pdbx_strand_id
1 'polypeptide(L)'
;MYSIRNNSIFSIFFLLLASQTKANFNSNLIEKACTINKPNWDFNFCIKLLNSDPKISSTQTPFDLAIAIIQAGNSHASKTQDYINKKHSHEGGTSIVVSSALSVCSKWYGGVVGAFAIALDDVQHQKFQSASDHVESANDFAMNCEEAFASRNVQDNEISKGDNLVMYFSLSAKVVINVLGETINYTTF
;
A
#
# COMPACT_ATOMS: atom_id res chain seq x y z
N MET A 1 58.93 -16.96 16.62
CA MET A 1 58.10 -16.86 15.39
C MET A 1 56.71 -17.36 15.75
N TYR A 2 55.77 -16.47 16.07
CA TYR A 2 54.38 -16.86 16.38
C TYR A 2 53.43 -16.29 15.34
N SER A 3 52.59 -17.20 14.85
CA SER A 3 51.62 -17.07 13.77
C SER A 3 50.48 -16.11 14.13
N ILE A 4 50.21 -15.14 13.26
CA ILE A 4 49.03 -14.27 13.31
C ILE A 4 47.85 -15.08 12.76
N ARG A 5 46.94 -15.52 13.64
CA ARG A 5 45.71 -16.22 13.23
C ARG A 5 44.77 -15.25 12.50
N ASN A 6 44.39 -15.64 11.28
CA ASN A 6 43.29 -15.13 10.47
C ASN A 6 41.95 -15.11 11.26
N ASN A 7 41.66 -14.03 11.99
CA ASN A 7 40.34 -13.80 12.62
C ASN A 7 39.42 -12.89 11.77
N SER A 8 39.96 -12.19 10.75
CA SER A 8 39.18 -11.28 9.90
C SER A 8 38.28 -11.99 8.89
N ILE A 9 38.69 -13.14 8.35
CA ILE A 9 37.94 -13.84 7.29
C ILE A 9 36.64 -14.48 7.85
N PHE A 10 36.67 -14.99 9.08
CA PHE A 10 35.50 -15.58 9.72
C PHE A 10 34.40 -14.54 10.03
N SER A 11 34.78 -13.30 10.34
CA SER A 11 33.83 -12.22 10.63
C SER A 11 33.12 -11.71 9.36
N ILE A 12 33.81 -11.68 8.21
CA ILE A 12 33.22 -11.26 6.93
C ILE A 12 32.18 -12.27 6.45
N PHE A 13 32.42 -13.58 6.65
CA PHE A 13 31.50 -14.63 6.23
C PHE A 13 30.17 -14.58 6.99
N PHE A 14 30.19 -14.28 8.30
CA PHE A 14 28.98 -14.13 9.11
C PHE A 14 28.09 -12.96 8.69
N LEU A 15 28.68 -11.83 8.27
CA LEU A 15 27.93 -10.66 7.80
C LEU A 15 27.19 -10.92 6.46
N LEU A 16 27.80 -11.71 5.57
CA LEU A 16 27.20 -12.08 4.28
C LEU A 16 26.02 -13.04 4.43
N LEU A 17 26.10 -13.98 5.38
CA LEU A 17 25.00 -14.91 5.69
C LEU A 17 23.80 -14.20 6.33
N ALA A 18 24.05 -13.27 7.25
CA ALA A 18 22.99 -12.47 7.88
C ALA A 18 22.28 -11.52 6.90
N SER A 19 22.94 -11.11 5.82
CA SER A 19 22.34 -10.24 4.80
C SER A 19 21.45 -11.03 3.82
N GLN A 20 21.85 -12.25 3.46
CA GLN A 20 21.07 -13.11 2.56
C GLN A 20 19.75 -13.59 3.18
N THR A 21 19.76 -13.91 4.48
CA THR A 21 18.55 -14.33 5.20
C THR A 21 17.50 -13.22 5.27
N LYS A 22 17.93 -11.97 5.47
CA LYS A 22 17.05 -10.78 5.49
C LYS A 22 16.43 -10.50 4.13
N ALA A 23 17.24 -10.55 3.07
CA ALA A 23 16.76 -10.33 1.71
C ALA A 23 15.69 -11.36 1.31
N ASN A 24 15.92 -12.64 1.63
CA ASN A 24 14.99 -13.72 1.32
C ASN A 24 13.68 -13.66 2.13
N PHE A 25 13.72 -13.17 3.38
CA PHE A 25 12.50 -13.01 4.17
C PHE A 25 11.60 -11.91 3.60
N ASN A 26 12.17 -10.76 3.25
CA ASN A 26 11.39 -9.66 2.69
C ASN A 26 10.80 -10.01 1.31
N SER A 27 11.58 -10.63 0.42
CA SER A 27 11.06 -11.08 -0.88
C SER A 27 9.84 -11.98 -0.71
N ASN A 28 9.88 -12.94 0.22
CA ASN A 28 8.77 -13.84 0.50
C ASN A 28 7.52 -13.11 1.04
N LEU A 29 7.69 -12.09 1.89
CA LEU A 29 6.56 -11.31 2.41
C LEU A 29 5.94 -10.41 1.34
N ILE A 30 6.74 -9.74 0.51
CA ILE A 30 6.25 -8.93 -0.61
C ILE A 30 5.53 -9.81 -1.64
N GLU A 31 6.08 -10.98 -1.96
CA GLU A 31 5.41 -11.97 -2.81
C GLU A 31 4.06 -12.38 -2.24
N LYS A 32 4.00 -12.67 -0.93
CA LYS A 32 2.74 -12.98 -0.26
C LYS A 32 1.76 -11.81 -0.35
N ALA A 33 2.19 -10.58 -0.07
CA ALA A 33 1.37 -9.37 -0.16
C ALA A 33 0.82 -9.11 -1.58
N CYS A 34 1.51 -9.60 -2.61
CA CYS A 34 1.08 -9.50 -4.00
C CYS A 34 0.27 -10.71 -4.50
N THR A 35 0.12 -11.77 -3.70
CA THR A 35 -0.64 -12.97 -4.08
C THR A 35 -2.13 -12.77 -3.82
N ILE A 36 -2.80 -12.10 -4.75
CA ILE A 36 -4.23 -11.74 -4.65
C ILE A 36 -5.00 -12.36 -5.80
N ASN A 37 -6.07 -13.09 -5.47
CA ASN A 37 -6.98 -13.66 -6.46
C ASN A 37 -8.10 -12.67 -6.79
N LYS A 38 -7.81 -11.72 -7.70
CA LYS A 38 -8.78 -10.72 -8.17
C LYS A 38 -8.62 -10.47 -9.67
N PRO A 39 -9.72 -10.25 -10.42
CA PRO A 39 -9.64 -9.77 -11.80
C PRO A 39 -8.84 -8.47 -11.91
N ASN A 40 -8.05 -8.34 -12.97
CA ASN A 40 -7.20 -7.18 -13.27
C ASN A 40 -6.08 -6.92 -12.25
N TRP A 41 -5.73 -7.90 -11.43
CA TRP A 41 -4.55 -7.85 -10.57
C TRP A 41 -3.31 -8.30 -11.33
N ASP A 42 -2.30 -7.43 -11.44
CA ASP A 42 -1.00 -7.77 -12.00
C ASP A 42 0.00 -8.00 -10.87
N PHE A 43 0.32 -9.28 -10.65
CA PHE A 43 1.29 -9.71 -9.65
C PHE A 43 2.66 -9.05 -9.85
N ASN A 44 3.17 -8.99 -11.08
CA ASN A 44 4.50 -8.44 -11.35
C ASN A 44 4.52 -6.93 -11.16
N PHE A 45 3.45 -6.24 -11.53
CA PHE A 45 3.30 -4.82 -11.24
C PHE A 45 3.27 -4.57 -9.73
N CYS A 46 2.54 -5.36 -8.96
CA CYS A 46 2.51 -5.25 -7.51
C CYS A 46 3.92 -5.38 -6.90
N ILE A 47 4.67 -6.43 -7.27
CA ILE A 47 6.05 -6.63 -6.80
C ILE A 47 6.92 -5.42 -7.12
N LYS A 48 6.83 -4.92 -8.36
CA LYS A 48 7.61 -3.75 -8.80
C LYS A 48 7.21 -2.49 -8.05
N LEU A 49 5.91 -2.27 -7.83
CA LEU A 49 5.38 -1.14 -7.09
C LEU A 49 5.90 -1.14 -5.65
N LEU A 50 5.73 -2.24 -4.93
CA LEU A 50 6.16 -2.36 -3.53
C LEU A 50 7.69 -2.23 -3.39
N ASN A 51 8.47 -2.83 -4.28
CA ASN A 51 9.93 -2.71 -4.26
C ASN A 51 10.46 -1.33 -4.66
N SER A 52 9.62 -0.48 -5.29
CA SER A 52 10.04 0.87 -5.69
C SER A 52 10.13 1.84 -4.50
N ASP A 53 9.47 1.53 -3.38
CA ASP A 53 9.57 2.31 -2.15
C ASP A 53 10.62 1.67 -1.21
N PRO A 54 11.76 2.35 -0.95
CA PRO A 54 12.79 1.84 -0.06
C PRO A 54 12.30 1.55 1.37
N LYS A 55 11.25 2.22 1.84
CA LYS A 55 10.67 1.96 3.17
C LYS A 55 9.94 0.63 3.21
N ILE A 56 9.33 0.21 2.10
CA ILE A 56 8.67 -1.09 1.97
C ILE A 56 9.73 -2.18 1.76
N SER A 57 10.64 -1.96 0.80
CA SER A 57 11.66 -2.94 0.40
C SER A 57 12.75 -3.19 1.45
N SER A 58 12.78 -2.44 2.56
CA SER A 58 13.72 -2.65 3.67
C SER A 58 13.07 -3.23 4.93
N THR A 59 11.75 -3.42 4.94
CA THR A 59 11.04 -4.00 6.10
C THR A 59 11.44 -5.45 6.36
N GLN A 60 11.41 -5.85 7.63
CA GLN A 60 11.83 -7.19 8.07
C GLN A 60 10.77 -7.91 8.90
N THR A 61 9.62 -7.28 9.13
CA THR A 61 8.51 -7.87 9.87
C THR A 61 7.21 -7.60 9.13
N PRO A 62 6.19 -8.49 9.24
CA PRO A 62 4.87 -8.20 8.69
C PRO A 62 4.25 -6.91 9.27
N PHE A 63 4.58 -6.57 10.52
CA PHE A 63 4.09 -5.37 11.19
C PHE A 63 4.63 -4.10 10.51
N ASP A 64 5.95 -4.03 10.34
CA ASP A 64 6.59 -2.90 9.67
C ASP A 64 6.19 -2.82 8.19
N LEU A 65 6.02 -3.98 7.54
CA LEU A 65 5.56 -4.06 6.15
C LEU A 65 4.15 -3.49 5.99
N ALA A 66 3.21 -3.89 6.86
CA ALA A 66 1.85 -3.35 6.84
C ALA A 66 1.84 -1.83 7.00
N ILE A 67 2.58 -1.31 7.99
CA ILE A 67 2.73 0.14 8.22
C ILE A 67 3.29 0.83 6.97
N ALA A 68 4.36 0.30 6.39
CA ALA A 68 5.01 0.91 5.23
C ALA A 68 4.09 0.94 3.99
N ILE A 69 3.37 -0.15 3.71
CA ILE A 69 2.41 -0.22 2.60
C ILE A 69 1.26 0.78 2.81
N ILE A 70 0.67 0.85 4.01
CA ILE A 70 -0.41 1.78 4.34
C ILE A 70 0.06 3.24 4.19
N GLN A 71 1.26 3.57 4.67
CA GLN A 71 1.83 4.91 4.54
C GLN A 71 2.08 5.31 3.09
N ALA A 72 2.59 4.39 2.27
CA ALA A 72 2.77 4.61 0.84
C ALA A 72 1.42 4.83 0.14
N GLY A 73 0.42 3.98 0.43
CA GLY A 73 -0.95 4.13 -0.03
C GLY A 73 -1.54 5.49 0.30
N ASN A 74 -1.43 5.93 1.56
CA ASN A 74 -1.92 7.23 2.00
C ASN A 74 -1.22 8.41 1.30
N SER A 75 0.10 8.32 1.10
CA SER A 75 0.89 9.33 0.39
C SER A 75 0.46 9.47 -1.06
N HIS A 76 0.22 8.35 -1.75
CA HIS A 76 -0.30 8.36 -3.12
C HIS A 76 -1.74 8.86 -3.17
N ALA A 77 -2.61 8.42 -2.27
CA ALA A 77 -4.00 8.89 -2.18
C ALA A 77 -4.08 10.41 -1.95
N SER A 78 -3.22 10.95 -1.08
CA SER A 78 -3.16 12.40 -0.81
C SER A 78 -2.76 13.19 -2.05
N LYS A 79 -1.77 12.71 -2.82
CA LYS A 79 -1.37 13.34 -4.09
C LYS A 79 -2.50 13.33 -5.12
N THR A 80 -3.24 12.23 -5.22
CA THR A 80 -4.39 12.16 -6.13
C THR A 80 -5.52 13.08 -5.66
N GLN A 81 -5.79 13.15 -4.35
CA GLN A 81 -6.74 14.10 -3.78
C GLN A 81 -6.37 15.55 -4.12
N ASP A 82 -5.10 15.92 -3.98
CA ASP A 82 -4.59 17.24 -4.36
C ASP A 82 -4.80 17.52 -5.85
N TYR A 83 -4.52 16.53 -6.71
CA TYR A 83 -4.78 16.62 -8.14
C TYR A 83 -6.27 16.86 -8.43
N ILE A 84 -7.17 16.07 -7.84
CA ILE A 84 -8.63 16.21 -7.99
C ILE A 84 -9.08 17.60 -7.56
N ASN A 85 -8.64 18.07 -6.39
CA ASN A 85 -9.03 19.37 -5.85
C ASN A 85 -8.52 20.53 -6.72
N LYS A 86 -7.26 20.43 -7.20
CA LYS A 86 -6.69 21.41 -8.13
C LYS A 86 -7.45 21.41 -9.45
N LYS A 87 -7.69 20.24 -10.04
CA LYS A 87 -8.43 20.10 -11.29
C LYS A 87 -9.84 20.65 -11.16
N HIS A 88 -10.54 20.34 -10.06
CA HIS A 88 -11.88 20.86 -9.79
C HIS A 88 -11.91 22.39 -9.69
N SER A 89 -10.88 22.99 -9.08
CA SER A 89 -10.77 24.45 -8.95
C SER A 89 -10.50 25.15 -10.30
N HIS A 90 -9.80 24.50 -11.24
CA HIS A 90 -9.46 25.09 -12.55
C HIS A 90 -10.49 24.78 -13.65
N GLU A 91 -11.00 23.54 -13.68
CA GLU A 91 -11.89 23.02 -14.72
C GLU A 91 -13.36 22.98 -14.29
N GLY A 92 -13.67 23.30 -13.03
CA GLY A 92 -15.04 23.32 -12.52
C GLY A 92 -15.99 24.22 -13.31
N GLY A 93 -15.47 25.22 -14.02
CA GLY A 93 -16.22 26.13 -14.88
C GLY A 93 -16.28 25.76 -16.37
N THR A 94 -15.52 24.75 -16.84
CA THR A 94 -15.40 24.44 -18.27
C THR A 94 -16.33 23.33 -18.74
N SER A 95 -16.72 22.41 -17.85
CA SER A 95 -17.72 21.37 -18.12
C SER A 95 -18.47 20.99 -16.85
N ILE A 96 -19.79 21.15 -16.87
CA ILE A 96 -20.69 20.77 -15.75
C ILE A 96 -20.58 19.27 -15.46
N VAL A 97 -20.43 18.44 -16.50
CA VAL A 97 -20.31 16.98 -16.36
C VAL A 97 -19.01 16.61 -15.66
N VAL A 98 -17.89 17.21 -16.08
CA VAL A 98 -16.56 16.99 -15.46
C VAL A 98 -16.54 17.51 -14.03
N SER A 99 -17.10 18.71 -13.79
CA SER A 99 -17.23 19.28 -12.45
C SER A 99 -18.03 18.38 -11.51
N SER A 100 -19.16 17.81 -11.99
CA SER A 100 -19.95 16.87 -11.21
C SER A 100 -19.16 15.61 -10.85
N ALA A 101 -18.39 15.03 -11.78
CA ALA A 101 -17.54 13.88 -11.52
C ALA A 101 -16.47 14.20 -10.46
N LEU A 102 -15.78 15.33 -10.62
CA LEU A 102 -14.73 15.79 -9.72
C LEU A 102 -15.23 16.07 -8.30
N SER A 103 -16.44 16.63 -8.16
CA SER A 103 -17.06 16.88 -6.85
C SER A 103 -17.32 15.58 -6.08
N VAL A 104 -17.88 14.56 -6.77
CA VAL A 104 -18.10 13.24 -6.18
C VAL A 104 -16.77 12.57 -5.83
N CYS A 105 -15.81 12.60 -6.75
CA CYS A 105 -14.50 12.01 -6.54
C CYS A 105 -13.74 12.67 -5.38
N SER A 106 -13.79 14.00 -5.25
CA SER A 106 -13.15 14.74 -4.15
C SER A 106 -13.65 14.27 -2.78
N LYS A 107 -14.97 14.04 -2.65
CA LYS A 107 -15.57 13.48 -1.43
C LYS A 107 -15.04 12.07 -1.14
N TRP A 108 -15.02 11.20 -2.14
CA TRP A 108 -14.55 9.83 -1.97
C TRP A 108 -13.05 9.78 -1.61
N TYR A 109 -12.23 10.61 -2.23
CA TYR A 109 -10.80 10.69 -1.91
C TYR A 109 -10.51 11.23 -0.51
N GLY A 110 -11.37 12.10 0.03
CA GLY A 110 -11.35 12.42 1.46
C GLY A 110 -11.56 11.18 2.33
N GLY A 111 -12.46 10.29 1.91
CA GLY A 111 -12.65 8.97 2.51
C GLY A 111 -11.43 8.06 2.36
N VAL A 112 -10.80 7.99 1.18
CA VAL A 112 -9.60 7.16 0.94
C VAL A 112 -8.47 7.53 1.89
N VAL A 113 -8.13 8.82 1.98
CA VAL A 113 -7.07 9.33 2.86
C VAL A 113 -7.41 9.06 4.34
N GLY A 114 -8.66 9.33 4.73
CA GLY A 114 -9.13 9.04 6.08
C GLY A 114 -9.05 7.55 6.44
N ALA A 115 -9.45 6.67 5.53
CA ALA A 115 -9.45 5.23 5.73
C ALA A 115 -8.02 4.68 5.89
N PHE A 116 -7.05 5.12 5.08
CA PHE A 116 -5.65 4.74 5.30
C PHE A 116 -5.10 5.27 6.63
N ALA A 117 -5.46 6.49 7.04
CA ALA A 117 -5.02 7.04 8.32
C ALA A 117 -5.57 6.25 9.51
N ILE A 118 -6.84 5.84 9.47
CA ILE A 118 -7.45 5.01 10.51
C ILE A 118 -6.85 3.59 10.50
N ALA A 119 -6.65 3.00 9.32
CA ALA A 119 -5.99 1.69 9.22
C ALA A 119 -4.58 1.69 9.85
N LEU A 120 -3.83 2.78 9.68
CA LEU A 120 -2.52 2.94 10.31
C LEU A 120 -2.62 2.95 11.85
N ASP A 121 -3.57 3.70 12.40
CA ASP A 121 -3.83 3.73 13.85
C ASP A 121 -4.26 2.36 14.37
N ASP A 122 -5.13 1.67 13.63
CA ASP A 122 -5.61 0.33 13.99
C ASP A 122 -4.47 -0.70 14.01
N VAL A 123 -3.56 -0.69 13.02
CA VAL A 123 -2.37 -1.57 13.05
C VAL A 123 -1.50 -1.27 14.26
N GLN A 124 -1.25 0.00 14.56
CA GLN A 124 -0.44 0.42 15.72
C GLN A 124 -1.05 -0.04 17.05
N HIS A 125 -2.38 -0.09 17.13
CA HIS A 125 -3.12 -0.59 18.30
C HIS A 125 -3.51 -2.07 18.20
N GLN A 126 -2.95 -2.82 17.24
CA GLN A 126 -3.20 -4.26 17.03
C GLN A 126 -4.67 -4.63 16.78
N LYS A 127 -5.48 -3.69 16.28
CA LYS A 127 -6.88 -3.89 15.87
C LYS A 127 -6.94 -4.39 14.43
N PHE A 128 -6.35 -5.56 14.16
CA PHE A 128 -6.10 -5.99 12.77
C PHE A 128 -7.36 -6.21 11.92
N GLN A 129 -8.47 -6.68 12.50
CA GLN A 129 -9.72 -6.77 11.74
C GLN A 129 -10.18 -5.39 11.27
N SER A 130 -10.20 -4.41 12.18
CA SER A 130 -10.56 -3.02 11.88
C SER A 130 -9.62 -2.42 10.84
N ALA A 131 -8.30 -2.65 10.96
CA ALA A 131 -7.34 -2.20 9.96
C ALA A 131 -7.61 -2.80 8.57
N SER A 132 -7.93 -4.10 8.51
CA SER A 132 -8.28 -4.83 7.28
C SER A 132 -9.50 -4.22 6.60
N ASP A 133 -10.54 -3.93 7.39
CA ASP A 133 -11.79 -3.31 6.92
C ASP A 133 -11.55 -1.89 6.41
N HIS A 134 -10.67 -1.11 7.05
CA HIS A 134 -10.35 0.25 6.62
C HIS A 134 -9.49 0.30 5.35
N VAL A 135 -8.51 -0.59 5.16
CA VAL A 135 -7.76 -0.63 3.88
C VAL A 135 -8.65 -1.09 2.72
N GLU A 136 -9.61 -1.98 2.96
CA GLU A 136 -10.62 -2.37 1.97
C GLU A 136 -11.56 -1.21 1.65
N SER A 137 -12.03 -0.47 2.66
CA SER A 137 -12.83 0.74 2.47
C SER A 137 -12.09 1.79 1.62
N ALA A 138 -10.78 1.95 1.80
CA ALA A 138 -9.98 2.85 0.96
C ALA A 138 -10.01 2.44 -0.52
N ASN A 139 -9.95 1.13 -0.82
CA ASN A 139 -10.11 0.63 -2.18
C ASN A 139 -11.52 0.91 -2.73
N ASP A 140 -12.56 0.64 -1.94
CA ASP A 140 -13.95 0.83 -2.38
C ASP A 140 -14.26 2.31 -2.66
N PHE A 141 -13.70 3.22 -1.85
CA PHE A 141 -13.84 4.66 -2.07
C PHE A 141 -13.13 5.11 -3.34
N ALA A 142 -11.93 4.60 -3.64
CA ALA A 142 -11.25 4.86 -4.92
C ALA A 142 -12.07 4.34 -6.11
N MET A 143 -12.63 3.13 -6.02
CA MET A 143 -13.52 2.59 -7.05
C MET A 143 -14.78 3.45 -7.26
N ASN A 144 -15.33 4.03 -6.19
CA ASN A 144 -16.47 4.94 -6.30
C ASN A 144 -16.10 6.29 -6.97
N CYS A 145 -14.84 6.72 -6.90
CA CYS A 145 -14.38 7.85 -7.71
C CYS A 145 -14.35 7.46 -9.21
N GLU A 146 -13.75 6.33 -9.56
CA GLU A 146 -13.74 5.83 -10.94
C GLU A 146 -15.16 5.71 -11.52
N GLU A 147 -16.09 5.12 -10.76
CA GLU A 147 -17.49 4.99 -11.17
C GLU A 147 -18.16 6.35 -11.39
N ALA A 148 -17.78 7.38 -10.62
CA ALA A 148 -18.31 8.73 -10.82
C ALA A 148 -17.92 9.31 -12.19
N PHE A 149 -16.71 9.01 -12.68
CA PHE A 149 -16.25 9.37 -14.02
C PHE A 149 -16.91 8.50 -15.09
N ALA A 150 -16.90 7.18 -14.92
CA ALA A 150 -17.44 6.22 -15.87
C ALA A 150 -18.94 6.42 -16.13
N SER A 151 -19.75 6.60 -15.08
CA SER A 151 -21.20 6.85 -15.18
C SER A 151 -21.56 8.15 -15.93
N ARG A 152 -20.58 9.04 -16.14
CA ARG A 152 -20.71 10.30 -16.87
C ARG A 152 -20.07 10.28 -18.25
N ASN A 153 -19.54 9.13 -18.68
CA ASN A 153 -18.76 8.98 -19.91
C ASN A 153 -17.57 9.94 -19.99
N VAL A 154 -16.94 10.22 -18.84
CA VAL A 154 -15.71 11.02 -18.72
C VAL A 154 -14.60 10.12 -18.22
N GLN A 155 -13.37 10.41 -18.61
CA GLN A 155 -12.18 9.73 -18.11
C GLN A 155 -11.14 10.76 -17.70
N ASP A 156 -10.38 10.47 -16.65
CA ASP A 156 -9.17 11.22 -16.29
C ASP A 156 -8.06 10.24 -15.93
N ASN A 157 -7.05 10.15 -16.80
CA ASN A 157 -5.99 9.15 -16.68
C ASN A 157 -5.16 9.28 -15.40
N GLU A 158 -5.00 10.49 -14.86
CA GLU A 158 -4.23 10.69 -13.63
C GLU A 158 -5.02 10.23 -12.40
N ILE A 159 -6.34 10.45 -12.40
CA ILE A 159 -7.24 9.92 -11.37
C ILE A 159 -7.27 8.39 -11.44
N SER A 160 -7.47 7.80 -12.63
CA SER A 160 -7.48 6.35 -12.79
C SER A 160 -6.16 5.68 -12.42
N LYS A 161 -5.04 6.35 -12.67
CA LYS A 161 -3.74 5.89 -12.18
C LYS A 161 -3.68 5.95 -10.65
N GLY A 162 -4.17 7.03 -10.04
CA GLY A 162 -4.29 7.16 -8.59
C GLY A 162 -5.14 6.06 -7.96
N ASP A 163 -6.32 5.80 -8.52
CA ASP A 163 -7.26 4.77 -8.04
C ASP A 163 -6.67 3.37 -8.16
N ASN A 164 -5.99 3.08 -9.26
CA ASN A 164 -5.27 1.82 -9.40
C ASN A 164 -4.18 1.66 -8.33
N LEU A 165 -3.38 2.71 -8.06
CA LEU A 165 -2.37 2.63 -7.01
C LEU A 165 -2.99 2.40 -5.63
N VAL A 166 -4.10 3.07 -5.31
CA VAL A 166 -4.86 2.84 -4.07
C VAL A 166 -5.27 1.37 -3.96
N MET A 167 -5.85 0.78 -5.02
CA MET A 167 -6.19 -0.65 -5.05
C MET A 167 -4.99 -1.53 -4.72
N TYR A 168 -3.83 -1.31 -5.35
CA TYR A 168 -2.64 -2.12 -5.08
C TYR A 168 -2.17 -2.00 -3.63
N PHE A 169 -2.06 -0.79 -3.09
CA PHE A 169 -1.63 -0.61 -1.70
C PHE A 169 -2.64 -1.18 -0.70
N SER A 170 -3.93 -0.93 -0.90
CA SER A 170 -5.01 -1.42 -0.04
C SER A 170 -5.04 -2.93 0.04
N LEU A 171 -5.08 -3.61 -1.10
CA LEU A 171 -5.24 -5.06 -1.14
C LEU A 171 -3.95 -5.77 -0.68
N SER A 172 -2.78 -5.22 -0.99
CA SER A 172 -1.52 -5.76 -0.45
C SER A 172 -1.41 -5.56 1.06
N ALA A 173 -1.80 -4.40 1.59
CA ALA A 173 -1.84 -4.17 3.04
C ALA A 173 -2.80 -5.16 3.72
N LYS A 174 -3.99 -5.39 3.15
CA LYS A 174 -4.98 -6.34 3.66
C LYS A 174 -4.40 -7.73 3.87
N VAL A 175 -3.65 -8.25 2.89
CA VAL A 175 -3.00 -9.57 3.00
C VAL A 175 -2.02 -9.59 4.17
N VAL A 176 -1.17 -8.57 4.31
CA VAL A 176 -0.17 -8.52 5.39
C VAL A 176 -0.84 -8.36 6.77
N ILE A 177 -1.90 -7.55 6.87
CA ILE A 177 -2.69 -7.38 8.10
C ILE A 177 -3.34 -8.70 8.52
N ASN A 178 -3.89 -9.46 7.57
CA ASN A 178 -4.50 -10.76 7.89
C ASN A 178 -3.47 -11.75 8.44
N VAL A 179 -2.23 -11.74 7.91
CA VAL A 179 -1.13 -12.55 8.47
C VAL A 179 -0.83 -12.17 9.93
N LEU A 180 -0.88 -10.88 10.28
CA LEU A 180 -0.71 -10.41 11.65
C LEU A 180 -1.85 -10.91 12.56
N GLY A 181 -3.10 -10.81 12.08
CA GLY A 181 -4.28 -11.27 12.82
C GLY A 181 -4.28 -12.77 13.09
N GLU A 182 -3.90 -13.58 12.10
CA GLU A 182 -3.76 -15.03 12.26
C GLU A 182 -2.69 -15.38 13.31
N THR A 183 -1.54 -14.71 13.27
CA THR A 183 -0.41 -14.99 14.17
C THR A 183 -0.76 -14.75 15.65
N ILE A 184 -1.56 -13.73 15.97
CA ILE A 184 -2.01 -13.48 17.35
C ILE A 184 -2.94 -14.59 17.83
N ASN A 185 -3.90 -15.02 17.01
CA ASN A 185 -4.87 -16.05 17.41
C ASN A 185 -4.21 -17.39 17.78
N TYR A 186 -3.01 -17.69 17.25
CA TYR A 186 -2.23 -18.88 17.59
C TYR A 186 -1.34 -18.74 18.83
N THR A 187 -1.12 -17.53 19.35
CA THR A 187 -0.26 -17.28 20.54
C THR A 187 -1.04 -17.08 21.84
N THR A 188 -2.37 -17.01 21.75
CA THR A 188 -3.29 -16.86 22.89
C THR A 188 -3.88 -18.19 23.42
N PHE A 189 -3.34 -19.34 23.03
CA PHE A 189 -3.71 -20.66 23.55
C PHE A 189 -2.56 -21.31 24.35
#